data_AF-D3SZD6-F1
#
_entry.id   AF-D3SZD6-F1
#
_cell.length_a   1.000
_cell.length_b   1.000
_cell.length_c   1.000
_cell.angle_alpha   90.00
_cell.angle_beta   90.00
_cell.angle_gamma   90.00
#
_symmetry.space_group_name_H-M   'P 1'
#
loop_
_entity.id
_entity.type
_entity.pdbx_description
1 polymer ?
#
loop_
_entity_poly.entity_id
_entity_poly.type
_entity_poly.pdbx_seq_one_letter_code
_entity_poly.pdbx_strand_id
1 'polypeptide(L)' 'MIHSYGRCQCCGERLYENVSGGYRCPNCRTDYAADVLESRLP' A
#
# COMPACT_ATOMS: atom_id res chain seq x y z
N MET A 1 -11.63 12.17 7.64
CA MET A 1 -11.66 10.78 7.13
C MET A 1 -10.23 10.26 7.10
N ILE A 2 -9.92 9.18 7.81
CA ILE A 2 -8.56 8.63 7.85
C ILE A 2 -8.55 7.48 6.83
N HIS A 3 -8.08 7.81 5.64
CA HIS A 3 -7.99 6.91 4.50
C HIS A 3 -6.80 5.95 4.75
N SER A 4 -7.06 4.79 5.36
CA SER A 4 -6.08 3.77 5.77
C SER A 4 -5.46 2.96 4.61
N TYR A 5 -5.42 3.50 3.40
CA TYR A 5 -5.19 2.69 2.19
C TYR A 5 -3.74 2.26 2.01
N GLY A 6 -2.79 3.00 2.56
CA GLY A 6 -1.37 2.65 2.52
C GLY A 6 -0.91 1.93 3.77
N ARG A 7 -1.49 0.80 4.18
CA ARG A 7 -0.95 -0.01 5.30
C ARG A 7 -0.77 -1.47 4.90
N CYS A 8 0.35 -2.05 5.32
CA CYS A 8 0.69 -3.44 5.07
C CYS A 8 -0.27 -4.35 5.84
N GLN A 9 -0.87 -5.36 5.17
CA GLN A 9 -1.73 -6.32 5.86
C GLN A 9 -0.98 -7.23 6.83
N CYS A 10 0.33 -7.37 6.65
CA CYS A 10 1.15 -8.25 7.49
C CYS A 10 1.56 -7.59 8.82
N CYS A 11 1.99 -6.33 8.78
CA CYS A 11 2.53 -5.64 9.97
C CYS A 11 1.82 -4.33 10.34
N GLY A 12 0.85 -3.88 9.55
CA GLY A 12 0.10 -2.64 9.79
C GLY A 12 0.89 -1.33 9.57
N GLU A 13 2.17 -1.44 9.19
CA GLU A 13 3.06 -0.33 8.83
C GLU A 13 2.59 0.38 7.57
N ARG A 14 2.95 1.66 7.45
CA ARG A 14 2.58 2.45 6.27
C ARG A 14 3.33 1.97 5.03
N LEU A 15 2.60 1.78 3.94
CA LEU A 15 3.16 1.51 2.63
C LEU A 15 3.65 2.82 2.01
N TYR A 16 4.72 2.72 1.24
CA TYR A 16 5.33 3.85 0.53
C TYR A 16 5.27 3.59 -0.96
N GLU A 17 4.95 4.63 -1.72
CA GLU A 17 4.99 4.56 -3.17
C GLU A 17 6.41 4.25 -3.65
N ASN A 18 6.52 3.30 -4.56
CA ASN A 18 7.76 2.96 -5.24
C ASN A 18 7.83 3.68 -6.60
N VAL A 19 9.03 3.80 -7.16
CA VAL A 19 9.26 4.49 -8.44
C VAL A 19 8.54 3.85 -9.64
N SER A 20 8.03 2.63 -9.49
CA SER A 20 7.27 1.92 -10.53
C SER A 20 5.76 2.19 -10.45
N GLY A 21 5.32 3.07 -9.54
CA GLY A 21 3.90 3.37 -9.33
C GLY A 21 3.15 2.29 -8.54
N GLY A 22 3.86 1.46 -7.78
CA GLY A 22 3.29 0.54 -6.79
C GLY A 22 3.54 1.01 -5.36
N TYR A 23 3.15 0.22 -4.38
CA TYR A 23 3.33 0.50 -2.96
C TYR A 23 4.13 -0.61 -2.29
N ARG A 24 5.16 -0.26 -1.54
CA ARG A 24 6.00 -1.24 -0.85
C ARG A 24 5.99 -1.00 0.66
N CYS A 25 5.88 -2.09 1.42
CA CYS A 25 6.12 -2.05 2.85
C CYS A 25 7.63 -2.06 3.12
N PRO A 26 8.21 -1.08 3.84
CA PRO A 26 9.64 -1.11 4.17
C PRO A 26 10.00 -2.24 5.13
N ASN A 27 9.04 -2.67 5.97
CA ASN A 27 9.24 -3.66 7.02
C ASN A 27 9.17 -5.10 6.48
N CYS A 28 8.06 -5.46 5.84
CA CYS A 28 7.86 -6.80 5.25
C CYS A 28 8.47 -6.94 3.84
N ARG A 29 8.81 -5.81 3.19
CA ARG A 29 9.25 -5.74 1.78
C ARG A 29 8.23 -6.27 0.77
N THR A 30 6.99 -6.48 1.18
CA THR A 30 5.85 -6.83 0.33
C THR A 30 5.52 -5.68 -0.61
N ASP A 31 5.38 -6.01 -1.89
CA ASP A 31 4.98 -5.08 -2.94
C ASP A 31 3.46 -5.23 -3.19
N TYR A 32 2.79 -4.10 -3.38
CA TYR A 32 1.36 -3.98 -3.60
C TYR A 32 1.18 -3.15 -4.87
N ALA A 33 0.43 -3.67 -5.84
CA ALA A 33 0.11 -2.90 -7.03
C ALA A 33 -0.82 -1.72 -6.68
N ALA A 34 -0.60 -0.54 -7.26
CA ALA A 34 -1.48 0.62 -7.04
C ALA A 34 -2.92 0.31 -7.46
N ASP A 35 -3.11 -0.44 -8.54
CA ASP A 35 -4.44 -0.85 -9.03
C ASP A 35 -5.27 -1.61 -7.98
N VAL A 36 -4.61 -2.39 -7.11
CA VAL A 36 -5.26 -3.14 -6.01
C VAL A 36 -5.69 -2.21 -4.87
N LEU A 37 -4.98 -1.10 -4.67
CA LEU A 37 -5.34 -0.06 -3.70
C LEU A 37 -6.46 0.85 -4.24
N GLU A 38 -6.42 1.17 -5.53
CA GLU A 38 -7.37 2.08 -6.18
C GLU A 38 -8.72 1.42 -6.51
N SER A 39 -8.76 0.12 -6.84
CA SER A 39 -9.99 -0.64 -7.14
C SER A 39 -10.99 -0.78 -5.97
N ARG A 40 -10.72 -0.21 -4.79
CA ARG A 40 -11.64 -0.21 -3.64
C ARG A 40 -12.30 1.15 -3.37
N LEU A 41 -12.17 2.11 -4.29
CA LEU A 41 -12.98 3.32 -4.32
C LEU A 41 -14.30 3.04 -5.06
N PRO A 42 -15.48 3.24 -4.44
CA PRO A 42 -16.75 3.31 -5.17
C PRO A 42 -16.87 4.59 -6.00
#